data_AF-A0A538SNZ9-F1
#
_entry.id   AF-A0A538SNZ9-F1
#
_cell.length_a   1.000
_cell.length_b   1.000
_cell.length_c   1.000
_cell.angle_alpha   90.00
_cell.angle_beta   90.00
_cell.angle_gamma   90.00
#
_symmetry.space_group_name_H-M   'P 1'
#
loop_
_entity.id
_entity.type
_entity.pdbx_description
1 polymer ?
#
loop_
_entity_poly.entity_id
_entity_poly.type
_entity_poly.pdbx_seq_one_letter_code
_entity_poly.pdbx_strand_id
1 'polypeptide(L)'
;TETPEKVRAAREWRERHGTRFLIEVDGGIDPETAPRARAAGADVFVAGHAVFDQPDPRKALQALRAAITGSRAQRGSRRIPSRFGTLRARS
;
A
#
# COMPACT_ATOMS: atom_id res chain seq x y z
N THR A 1 -2.83 -14.24 10.68
CA THR A 1 -2.48 -13.15 11.62
C THR A 1 -1.07 -12.59 11.40
N GLU A 2 -0.22 -13.21 10.57
CA GLU A 2 1.18 -12.78 10.36
C GLU A 2 1.39 -11.62 9.36
N THR A 3 0.53 -11.48 8.35
CA THR A 3 0.75 -10.54 7.24
C THR A 3 0.86 -9.08 7.68
N PRO A 4 0.00 -8.55 8.59
CA PRO A 4 0.13 -7.17 9.06
C PRO A 4 1.46 -6.88 9.79
N GLU A 5 1.99 -7.85 10.54
CA GLU A 5 3.27 -7.68 11.26
C GLU A 5 4.46 -7.64 10.29
N LYS A 6 4.47 -8.49 9.25
CA LYS A 6 5.51 -8.47 8.22
C LYS A 6 5.49 -7.15 7.42
N VAL A 7 4.29 -6.65 7.11
CA VAL A 7 4.12 -5.33 6.46
C VAL A 7 4.64 -4.20 7.36
N ARG A 8 4.35 -4.23 8.66
CA ARG A 8 4.87 -3.24 9.62
C ARG A 8 6.40 -3.29 9.69
N ALA A 9 7.00 -4.48 9.79
CA ALA A 9 8.44 -4.66 9.79
C ALA A 9 9.10 -4.11 8.51
N ALA A 10 8.50 -4.36 7.34
CA ALA A 10 8.98 -3.82 6.06
C ALA A 10 8.87 -2.28 6.00
N ARG A 11 7.76 -1.72 6.48
CA ARG A 11 7.55 -0.27 6.59
C ARG A 11 8.62 0.37 7.48
N GLU A 12 8.86 -0.20 8.65
CA GLU A 12 9.88 0.32 9.56
C GLU A 12 11.28 0.19 8.99
N TRP A 13 11.59 -0.93 8.31
CA TRP A 13 12.87 -1.10 7.62
C TRP A 13 13.07 -0.02 6.56
N ARG A 14 12.05 0.26 5.75
CA ARG A 14 12.06 1.34 4.75
C ARG A 14 12.37 2.70 5.38
N GLU A 15 11.70 2.99 6.50
CA GLU A 15 11.87 4.26 7.21
C GLU A 15 13.25 4.40 7.85
N ARG A 16 13.77 3.34 8.50
CA ARG A 16 15.10 3.33 9.12
C ARG A 16 16.24 3.56 8.12
N HIS A 17 16.10 3.07 6.90
CA HIS A 17 17.16 3.15 5.88
C HIS A 17 16.96 4.29 4.88
N GLY A 18 15.90 5.10 5.03
CA GLY A 18 15.59 6.18 4.09
C GLY A 18 15.37 5.71 2.66
N THR A 19 14.97 4.44 2.47
CA THR A 19 14.80 3.83 1.15
C THR A 19 13.43 4.15 0.55
N ARG A 20 13.31 3.99 -0.77
CA ARG A 20 12.09 4.29 -1.51
C ARG A 20 11.64 3.07 -2.30
N PHE A 21 10.72 2.31 -1.74
CA PHE A 21 10.04 1.20 -2.39
C PHE A 21 8.58 1.12 -1.94
N LEU A 22 7.73 0.48 -2.73
CA LEU A 22 6.34 0.18 -2.39
C LEU A 22 6.25 -1.15 -1.68
N ILE A 23 5.31 -1.28 -0.75
CA ILE A 23 5.01 -2.55 -0.06
C ILE A 23 3.72 -3.12 -0.67
N GLU A 24 3.85 -4.24 -1.37
CA GLU A 24 2.71 -4.98 -1.94
C GLU A 24 2.26 -6.11 -1.01
N VAL A 25 0.96 -6.34 -0.94
CA VAL A 25 0.38 -7.54 -0.33
C VAL A 25 -0.42 -8.29 -1.38
N ASP A 26 0.02 -9.52 -1.66
CA ASP A 26 -0.63 -10.47 -2.57
C ASP A 26 -1.29 -11.61 -1.77
N GLY A 27 -2.47 -12.01 -2.23
CA GLY A 27 -3.28 -13.05 -1.60
C GLY A 27 -4.11 -12.57 -0.40
N GLY A 28 -5.35 -13.06 -0.34
CA GLY A 28 -6.25 -12.80 0.79
C GLY A 28 -6.67 -11.33 0.97
N ILE A 29 -6.65 -10.53 -0.10
CA ILE A 29 -7.12 -9.14 -0.12
C ILE A 29 -8.62 -9.11 -0.43
N ASP A 30 -9.41 -8.66 0.54
CA ASP A 30 -10.86 -8.44 0.46
C ASP A 30 -11.23 -7.19 1.29
N PRO A 31 -12.52 -6.76 1.31
CA PRO A 31 -12.94 -5.58 2.08
C PRO A 31 -12.68 -5.65 3.60
N GLU A 32 -12.47 -6.82 4.19
CA GLU A 32 -12.18 -6.99 5.62
C GLU A 32 -10.67 -6.98 5.93
N THR A 33 -9.86 -7.57 5.04
CA THR A 33 -8.41 -7.73 5.23
C THR A 33 -7.61 -6.55 4.70
N ALA A 34 -8.03 -5.94 3.58
CA ALA A 34 -7.31 -4.84 2.95
C ALA A 34 -7.14 -3.62 3.86
N PRO A 35 -8.13 -3.20 4.69
CA PRO A 35 -7.95 -2.13 5.65
C PRO A 35 -6.83 -2.41 6.67
N ARG A 36 -6.67 -3.67 7.09
CA ARG A 36 -5.63 -4.08 8.05
C ARG A 36 -4.23 -4.00 7.42
N ALA A 37 -4.09 -4.48 6.18
CA ALA A 37 -2.86 -4.35 5.41
C ALA A 37 -2.50 -2.87 5.15
N ARG A 38 -3.51 -2.05 4.83
CA ARG A 38 -3.35 -0.60 4.66
C ARG A 38 -2.86 0.09 5.93
N ALA A 39 -3.44 -0.27 7.08
CA ALA A 39 -3.05 0.27 8.39
C ALA A 39 -1.63 -0.16 8.78
N ALA A 40 -1.20 -1.36 8.39
CA ALA A 40 0.16 -1.84 8.63
C ALA A 40 1.22 -1.14 7.75
N GLY A 41 0.83 -0.57 6.60
CA GLY A 41 1.72 0.19 5.73
C GLY A 41 1.82 -0.30 4.29
N ALA A 42 0.92 -1.18 3.85
CA ALA A 42 0.85 -1.59 2.46
C ALA A 42 0.48 -0.41 1.55
N ASP A 43 1.13 -0.37 0.39
CA ASP A 43 0.91 0.64 -0.65
C ASP A 43 0.14 0.06 -1.85
N VAL A 44 0.36 -1.23 -2.14
CA VAL A 44 -0.23 -1.96 -3.28
C VAL A 44 -0.95 -3.21 -2.77
N PHE A 45 -2.10 -3.51 -3.38
CA PHE A 45 -2.96 -4.62 -2.99
C PHE A 45 -3.31 -5.43 -4.24
N VAL A 46 -3.06 -6.73 -4.21
CA VAL A 46 -3.42 -7.64 -5.30
C VAL A 46 -4.62 -8.47 -4.86
N ALA A 47 -5.76 -8.24 -5.52
CA ALA A 47 -7.00 -8.95 -5.26
C ALA A 47 -7.37 -9.84 -6.45
N GLY A 48 -7.47 -11.14 -6.20
CA GLY A 48 -7.95 -12.14 -7.16
C GLY A 48 -9.42 -12.46 -6.94
N HIS A 49 -9.70 -13.61 -6.33
CA HIS A 49 -11.04 -14.17 -6.10
C HIS A 49 -12.04 -13.17 -5.47
N ALA A 50 -11.61 -12.31 -4.54
CA ALA A 50 -12.47 -11.30 -3.92
C ALA A 50 -13.10 -10.29 -4.91
N VAL A 51 -12.53 -10.16 -6.12
CA VAL A 51 -13.05 -9.32 -7.21
C VAL A 51 -13.58 -10.18 -8.35
N PHE A 52 -12.79 -11.14 -8.84
CA PHE A 52 -13.08 -11.84 -10.09
C PHE A 52 -14.07 -13.01 -9.97
N ASP A 53 -14.29 -13.55 -8.76
CA ASP A 53 -15.31 -14.59 -8.55
C ASP A 53 -16.69 -14.01 -8.25
N GLN A 54 -16.80 -12.68 -8.13
CA GLN A 54 -18.05 -12.02 -7.81
C GLN A 54 -18.93 -11.89 -9.06
N PRO A 55 -20.27 -12.01 -8.93
CA PRO A 55 -21.19 -11.82 -10.05
C PRO A 55 -21.07 -10.45 -10.73
N ASP A 56 -20.67 -9.43 -9.96
CA ASP A 56 -20.35 -8.09 -10.45
C ASP A 56 -18.94 -7.67 -9.97
N PRO A 57 -17.90 -7.95 -10.76
CA PRO A 57 -16.52 -7.58 -10.41
C PRO A 57 -16.32 -6.08 -10.24
N ARG A 58 -17.12 -5.25 -10.94
CA ARG A 58 -17.03 -3.79 -10.83
C ARG A 58 -17.53 -3.33 -9.47
N LYS A 59 -18.65 -3.87 -8.99
CA LYS A 59 -19.17 -3.61 -7.65
C LYS A 59 -18.22 -4.11 -6.57
N ALA A 60 -17.65 -5.31 -6.74
CA ALA A 60 -16.66 -5.85 -5.82
C ALA A 60 -15.40 -4.96 -5.70
N LEU A 61 -14.86 -4.52 -6.84
CA LEU A 61 -13.73 -3.58 -6.87
C LEU A 61 -14.08 -2.23 -6.20
N GLN A 62 -15.29 -1.73 -6.37
CA GLN A 62 -15.74 -0.50 -5.71
C GLN A 62 -15.80 -0.66 -4.18
N ALA A 63 -16.35 -1.77 -3.70
CA ALA A 63 -16.41 -2.08 -2.27
C ALA A 63 -14.99 -2.19 -1.67
N LEU A 64 -14.09 -2.91 -2.34
CA LEU A 64 -12.69 -3.03 -1.91
C LEU A 64 -11.99 -1.66 -1.86
N ARG A 65 -12.17 -0.82 -2.90
CA ARG A 65 -11.61 0.55 -2.91
C ARG A 65 -12.17 1.40 -1.78
N ALA A 66 -13.47 1.32 -1.52
CA ALA A 66 -14.10 2.06 -0.43
C ALA A 66 -13.52 1.65 0.94
N ALA A 67 -13.34 0.35 1.16
CA ALA A 67 -12.75 -0.18 2.39
C ALA A 67 -11.32 0.34 2.64
N ILE A 68 -10.50 0.47 1.58
CA ILE A 68 -9.11 0.93 1.69
C ILE A 68 -9.00 2.47 1.81
N THR A 69 -9.92 3.21 1.18
CA THR A 69 -9.83 4.68 1.05
C THR A 69 -10.64 5.47 2.08
N GLY A 70 -11.44 4.79 2.90
CA GLY A 70 -12.14 5.40 4.04
C GLY A 70 -11.16 6.16 4.95
N SER A 71 -11.50 7.43 5.24
CA SER A 71 -10.66 8.45 5.90
C SER A 71 -9.55 9.07 5.04
N ARG A 72 -9.91 10.12 4.28
CA ARG A 72 -8.98 11.09 3.65
C ARG A 72 -8.06 11.82 4.62
N ALA A 73 -8.24 11.68 5.94
CA ALA A 73 -7.58 12.48 6.96
C ALA A 73 -6.07 12.19 7.15
N GLN A 74 -5.53 11.10 6.59
CA GLN A 74 -4.13 10.71 6.81
C GLN A 74 -3.20 10.95 5.61
N ARG A 75 -3.65 11.66 4.57
CA ARG A 75 -2.80 11.98 3.41
C ARG A 75 -2.00 13.26 3.61
N GLY A 76 -0.99 13.19 4.47
CA GLY A 76 0.23 13.96 4.22
C GLY A 76 0.81 13.50 2.89
N SER A 77 0.86 14.41 1.91
CA SER A 77 1.37 14.20 0.56
C SER A 77 2.79 13.58 0.56
N ARG A 78 2.90 12.24 0.53
CA ARG A 78 4.15 11.55 0.16
C ARG A 78 4.21 11.45 -1.36
N ARG A 79 4.41 12.61 -2.01
CA ARG A 79 5.05 12.64 -3.34
C ARG A 79 6.44 12.04 -3.16
N ILE A 80 6.83 11.10 -4.01
CA ILE A 80 8.24 10.72 -4.16
C ILE A 80 8.97 12.01 -4.58
N PRO A 81 9.85 12.63 -3.76
CA PRO A 81 10.53 13.84 -4.18
C PRO A 81 11.48 13.49 -5.32
N SER A 82 11.23 14.01 -6.52
CA SER A 82 12.18 13.96 -7.63
C SER A 82 13.34 14.89 -7.31
N ARG A 83 14.43 14.37 -6.76
CA ARG A 83 15.72 15.03 -6.80
C ARG A 83 16.70 14.14 -7.55
N PHE A 84 16.70 14.28 -8.87
CA PHE A 84 17.96 14.21 -9.62
C PHE A 84 18.73 15.49 -9.27
N GLY A 85 19.51 15.43 -8.20
CA GLY A 85 20.52 16.44 -7.93
C GLY A 85 21.70 16.15 -8.85
N THR A 86 21.94 17.03 -9.82
CA THR A 86 23.20 17.07 -10.57
C THR A 86 24.36 17.14 -9.57
N LEU A 87 25.21 16.12 -9.57
CA LEU A 87 26.44 16.09 -8.81
C LEU A 87 27.33 17.24 -9.33
N ARG A 88 27.45 18.34 -8.58
CA ARG A 88 28.48 19.34 -8.87
C ARG A 88 29.82 18.70 -8.47
N ALA A 89 30.64 18.39 -9.48
CA ALA A 89 32.03 18.03 -9.27
C ALA A 89 32.71 19.17 -8.49
N ARG A 90 33.36 18.79 -7.39
CA ARG A 90 34.26 19.68 -6.67
C ARG A 90 35.57 19.72 -7.46
N SER A 91 35.98 20.92 -7.84
CA SER A 91 37.35 21.30 -8.19
C SER A 91 37.66 22.56 -7.40
#